data_AF-A0AAW5ECE8-F1
#
_entry.id   AF-A0AAW5ECE8-F1
#
_cell.length_a   1.000
_cell.length_b   1.000
_cell.length_c   1.000
_cell.angle_alpha   90.00
_cell.angle_beta   90.00
_cell.angle_gamma   90.00
#
_symmetry.space_group_name_H-M   'P 1'
#
loop_
_entity.id
_entity.type
_entity.pdbx_description
1 polymer ?
#
loop_
_entity_poly.entity_id
_entity_poly.type
_entity_poly.pdbx_seq_one_letter_code
_entity_poly.pdbx_strand_id
1 'polypeptide(L)'
;IFGICFYVNVLDILLMYWFVPLLTSFPMVGHFIEMAEHFPIIKNKREIEKSWNRFGNKIELFFTGLHKENYHLIHHLFANIPFWNLDKAHNILCKNEEYRLLNSNMGGIFSSSNQASSLWKKIIKKELKIC
;
A
#
# COMPACT_ATOMS: atom_id res chain seq x y z
N ILE A 1 -19.84 7.29 24.76
CA ILE A 1 -19.73 5.96 24.12
C ILE A 1 -19.47 4.88 25.17
N PHE A 2 -18.28 4.83 25.81
CA PHE A 2 -17.97 3.80 26.81
C PHE A 2 -19.00 3.66 27.95
N GLY A 3 -19.44 4.77 28.55
CA GLY A 3 -20.46 4.73 29.62
C GLY A 3 -21.82 4.20 29.15
N ILE A 4 -22.22 4.48 27.89
CA ILE A 4 -23.44 3.95 27.29
C ILE A 4 -23.27 2.44 27.04
N CYS A 5 -22.13 2.03 26.46
CA CYS A 5 -21.83 0.62 26.22
C CYS A 5 -21.75 -0.20 27.52
N PHE A 6 -21.20 0.40 28.59
CA PHE A 6 -21.20 -0.21 29.92
C PHE A 6 -22.63 -0.32 30.47
N TYR A 7 -23.42 0.75 30.38
CA TYR A 7 -24.81 0.78 30.86
C TYR A 7 -25.70 -0.25 30.16
N VAL A 8 -25.53 -0.47 28.84
CA VAL A 8 -26.30 -1.47 28.08
C VAL A 8 -25.59 -2.83 27.96
N ASN A 9 -24.50 -3.04 28.69
CA ASN A 9 -23.77 -4.31 28.79
C ASN A 9 -23.22 -4.86 27.45
N VAL A 10 -22.63 -3.97 26.64
CA VAL A 10 -21.96 -4.28 25.36
C VAL A 10 -20.52 -3.73 25.29
N LEU A 11 -19.95 -3.37 26.44
CA LEU A 11 -18.60 -2.80 26.51
C LEU A 11 -17.54 -3.80 26.03
N ASP A 12 -17.70 -5.08 26.36
CA ASP A 12 -16.87 -6.17 25.89
C ASP A 12 -16.89 -6.29 24.35
N ILE A 13 -18.07 -6.17 23.73
CA ILE A 13 -18.22 -6.18 22.27
C ILE A 13 -17.49 -4.99 21.65
N LEU A 14 -17.63 -3.78 22.22
CA LEU A 14 -16.89 -2.60 21.76
C LEU A 14 -15.38 -2.85 21.83
N LEU A 15 -14.88 -3.35 22.95
CA LEU A 15 -13.44 -3.57 23.12
C LEU A 15 -12.91 -4.65 22.18
N MET A 16 -13.60 -5.78 22.07
CA MET A 16 -13.15 -6.93 21.27
C MET A 16 -13.22 -6.68 19.76
N TYR A 17 -14.22 -5.95 19.27
CA TYR A 17 -14.42 -5.78 17.83
C TYR A 17 -13.99 -4.42 17.28
N TRP A 18 -13.75 -3.43 18.14
CA TRP A 18 -13.21 -2.14 17.72
C TRP A 18 -11.78 -1.93 18.21
N PHE A 19 -11.55 -1.97 19.52
CA PHE A 19 -10.25 -1.59 20.08
C PHE A 19 -9.17 -2.63 19.84
N VAL A 20 -9.45 -3.91 20.05
CA VAL A 20 -8.48 -4.97 19.79
C VAL A 20 -8.03 -4.95 18.32
N PRO A 21 -8.92 -4.96 17.30
CA PRO A 21 -8.51 -4.87 15.90
C PRO A 21 -7.80 -3.56 15.56
N LEU A 22 -8.24 -2.42 16.11
CA LEU A 22 -7.61 -1.12 15.89
C LEU A 22 -6.17 -1.08 16.40
N LEU A 23 -5.88 -1.72 17.54
CA LEU A 23 -4.55 -1.69 18.17
C LEU A 23 -3.63 -2.83 17.71
N THR A 24 -4.17 -3.88 17.09
CA THR A 24 -3.40 -5.06 16.68
C THR A 24 -3.41 -5.26 15.17
N SER A 25 -4.57 -5.58 14.60
CA SER A 25 -4.72 -5.94 13.19
C SER A 25 -4.50 -4.75 12.25
N PHE A 26 -5.07 -3.59 12.57
CA PHE A 26 -4.94 -2.39 11.74
C PHE A 26 -3.48 -1.94 11.54
N PRO A 27 -2.67 -1.71 12.60
CA PRO A 27 -1.27 -1.34 12.44
C PRO A 27 -0.44 -2.46 11.79
N MET A 28 -0.76 -3.73 12.03
CA MET A 28 -0.07 -4.86 11.39
C MET A 28 -0.29 -4.84 9.87
N VAL A 29 -1.54 -4.69 9.40
CA VAL A 29 -1.84 -4.58 7.96
C VAL A 29 -1.22 -3.32 7.37
N GLY A 30 -1.35 -2.18 8.06
CA GLY A 30 -0.73 -0.91 7.66
C GLY A 30 0.78 -1.03 7.48
N HIS A 31 1.47 -1.74 8.38
CA HIS A 31 2.91 -1.95 8.28
C HIS A 31 3.32 -2.68 6.98
N PHE A 32 2.59 -3.72 6.57
CA PHE A 32 2.88 -4.40 5.30
C PHE A 32 2.65 -3.51 4.07
N ILE A 33 1.61 -2.66 4.12
CA ILE A 33 1.30 -1.71 3.05
C ILE A 33 2.41 -0.65 2.96
N GLU A 34 2.73 0.01 4.08
CA GLU A 34 3.80 1.00 4.19
C GLU A 34 5.14 0.47 3.70
N MET A 35 5.49 -0.77 4.08
CA MET A 35 6.72 -1.39 3.56
C MET A 35 6.68 -1.57 2.04
N ALA A 36 5.56 -2.02 1.46
CA ALA A 36 5.47 -2.21 0.01
C ALA A 36 5.50 -0.90 -0.78
N GLU A 37 5.06 0.19 -0.15
CA GLU A 37 4.89 1.49 -0.78
C GLU A 37 6.08 2.42 -0.55
N HIS A 38 6.85 2.25 0.53
CA HIS A 38 7.92 3.17 0.89
C HIS A 38 9.29 2.53 1.11
N PHE A 39 9.40 1.20 1.18
CA PHE A 39 10.70 0.57 1.38
C PHE A 39 11.55 0.59 0.09
N PRO A 40 12.85 0.95 0.13
CA PRO A 40 13.62 1.45 1.29
C PRO A 40 13.53 2.98 1.46
N ILE A 41 13.15 3.44 2.65
CA ILE A 41 12.85 4.85 2.99
C ILE A 41 14.09 5.77 2.95
N ILE A 42 15.31 5.24 3.12
CA ILE A 42 16.44 6.00 3.66
C ILE A 42 17.40 6.60 2.59
N LYS A 43 17.23 6.30 1.29
CA LYS A 43 18.26 6.63 0.29
C LYS A 43 17.88 7.59 -0.84
N ASN A 44 16.60 7.86 -1.02
CA ASN A 44 16.12 8.45 -2.26
C ASN A 44 15.88 9.96 -2.14
N LYS A 45 16.60 10.75 -2.93
CA LYS A 45 16.52 12.23 -2.93
C LYS A 45 15.41 12.76 -3.83
N ARG A 46 14.97 11.99 -4.83
CA ARG A 46 13.96 12.41 -5.82
C ARG A 46 12.57 11.98 -5.38
N GLU A 47 11.57 12.83 -5.56
CA GLU A 47 10.17 12.54 -5.16
C GLU A 47 9.65 11.22 -5.77
N ILE A 48 9.99 10.94 -7.03
CA ILE A 48 9.55 9.74 -7.74
C ILE A 48 10.09 8.43 -7.16
N GLU A 49 11.12 8.50 -6.32
CA GLU A 49 11.79 7.36 -5.71
C GLU A 49 11.42 7.20 -4.22
N LYS A 50 10.65 8.13 -3.63
CA LYS A 50 10.25 8.07 -2.21
C LYS A 50 9.09 7.11 -1.95
N SER A 51 8.36 6.75 -3.00
CA SER A 51 7.21 5.84 -2.91
C SER A 51 7.06 5.02 -4.19
N TRP A 52 6.22 3.99 -4.12
CA TRP A 52 6.00 3.04 -5.20
C TRP A 52 4.51 2.80 -5.41
N ASN A 53 4.09 2.58 -6.66
CA ASN A 53 2.84 1.87 -6.88
C ASN A 53 3.08 0.37 -6.68
N ARG A 54 2.03 -0.33 -6.24
CA ARG A 54 2.05 -1.77 -6.05
C ARG A 54 1.03 -2.47 -6.94
N PHE A 55 1.42 -3.64 -7.41
CA PHE A 55 0.69 -4.41 -8.41
C PHE A 55 0.45 -5.83 -7.90
N GLY A 56 -0.40 -5.92 -6.86
CA GLY A 56 -0.88 -7.20 -6.34
C GLY A 56 -1.94 -7.83 -7.24
N ASN A 57 -2.32 -9.08 -6.94
CA ASN A 57 -3.48 -9.69 -7.56
C ASN A 57 -4.80 -9.08 -7.01
N LYS A 58 -5.93 -9.43 -7.61
CA LYS A 58 -7.25 -8.88 -7.23
C LYS A 58 -7.62 -9.14 -5.77
N ILE A 59 -7.24 -10.29 -5.21
CA ILE A 59 -7.55 -10.65 -3.81
C ILE A 59 -6.74 -9.78 -2.86
N GLU A 60 -5.45 -9.63 -3.10
CA GLU A 60 -4.59 -8.77 -2.28
C GLU A 60 -5.05 -7.31 -2.35
N LEU A 61 -5.36 -6.81 -3.55
CA LEU A 61 -5.82 -5.43 -3.74
C LEU A 61 -7.19 -5.18 -3.13
N PHE A 62 -8.07 -6.18 -3.04
CA PHE A 62 -9.35 -6.04 -2.34
C PHE A 62 -9.15 -5.71 -0.86
N PHE A 63 -8.21 -6.37 -0.18
CA PHE A 63 -7.95 -6.15 1.24
C PHE A 63 -7.04 -4.95 1.52
N THR A 64 -6.13 -4.64 0.61
CA THR A 64 -5.04 -3.69 0.88
C THR A 64 -5.07 -2.45 -0.01
N GLY A 65 -5.79 -2.46 -1.13
CA GLY A 65 -5.81 -1.40 -2.15
C GLY A 65 -7.19 -0.75 -2.34
N LEU A 66 -7.98 -0.66 -1.28
CA LEU A 66 -9.24 0.11 -1.27
C LEU A 66 -8.99 1.51 -1.83
N HIS A 67 -9.95 2.07 -2.57
CA HIS A 67 -9.82 3.38 -3.22
C HIS A 67 -8.56 3.56 -4.09
N LYS A 68 -8.01 2.46 -4.63
CA LYS A 68 -6.82 2.50 -5.49
C LYS A 68 -5.59 3.15 -4.84
N GLU A 69 -5.49 3.03 -3.52
CA GLU A 69 -4.27 3.38 -2.75
C GLU A 69 -3.03 2.62 -3.26
N ASN A 70 -3.22 1.53 -4.03
CA ASN A 70 -2.13 0.84 -4.69
C ASN A 70 -1.38 1.72 -5.72
N TYR A 71 -1.95 2.84 -6.17
CA TYR A 71 -1.27 3.86 -6.95
C TYR A 71 -0.62 4.97 -6.08
N HIS A 72 0.03 4.55 -4.99
CA HIS A 72 0.59 5.47 -3.99
C HIS A 72 1.60 6.47 -4.54
N LEU A 73 2.46 6.05 -5.47
CA LEU A 73 3.40 6.98 -6.13
C LEU A 73 2.67 8.09 -6.89
N ILE A 74 1.54 7.77 -7.54
CA ILE A 74 0.73 8.81 -8.20
C ILE A 74 0.15 9.77 -7.16
N HIS A 75 -0.29 9.27 -6.01
CA HIS A 75 -0.79 10.10 -4.91
C HIS A 75 0.27 11.09 -4.42
N HIS A 76 1.53 10.65 -4.24
CA HIS A 76 2.64 11.55 -3.87
C HIS A 76 2.93 12.62 -4.93
N LEU A 77 2.90 12.25 -6.21
CA LEU A 77 3.19 13.19 -7.30
C LEU A 77 2.03 14.15 -7.60
N PHE A 78 0.79 13.67 -7.45
CA PHE A 78 -0.44 14.33 -7.90
C PHE A 78 -1.63 14.02 -6.96
N ALA A 79 -1.52 14.42 -5.69
CA ALA A 79 -2.56 14.19 -4.67
C ALA A 79 -3.95 14.77 -5.01
N ASN A 80 -4.02 15.70 -5.97
CA ASN A 80 -5.26 16.30 -6.45
C ASN A 80 -6.04 15.43 -7.45
N ILE A 81 -5.48 14.32 -7.93
CA ILE A 81 -6.18 13.39 -8.82
C ILE A 81 -7.10 12.51 -7.97
N PRO A 82 -8.42 12.52 -8.19
CA PRO A 82 -9.31 11.67 -7.44
C PRO A 82 -9.14 10.20 -7.82
N PHE A 83 -9.42 9.29 -6.88
CA PHE A 83 -9.07 7.88 -7.05
C PHE A 83 -9.65 7.23 -8.31
N TRP A 84 -10.86 7.59 -8.73
CA TRP A 84 -11.49 7.04 -9.94
C TRP A 84 -10.72 7.35 -11.23
N ASN A 85 -9.84 8.36 -11.24
CA ASN A 85 -8.99 8.72 -12.37
C ASN A 85 -7.54 8.19 -12.27
N LEU A 86 -7.15 7.50 -11.19
CA LEU A 86 -5.76 7.05 -11.00
C LEU A 86 -5.29 6.08 -12.09
N ASP A 87 -6.14 5.17 -12.59
CA ASP A 87 -5.76 4.28 -13.71
C ASP A 87 -5.44 5.08 -14.98
N LYS A 88 -6.23 6.12 -15.26
CA LYS A 88 -6.01 7.00 -16.42
C LYS A 88 -4.70 7.76 -16.25
N ALA A 89 -4.44 8.29 -15.05
CA ALA A 89 -3.18 8.96 -14.73
C ALA A 89 -2.00 8.01 -14.89
N HIS A 90 -2.09 6.79 -14.36
CA HIS A 90 -1.08 5.74 -14.49
C HIS A 90 -0.73 5.48 -15.96
N ASN A 91 -1.75 5.27 -16.80
CA ASN A 91 -1.58 5.02 -18.23
C ASN A 91 -0.90 6.19 -18.97
N ILE A 92 -1.21 7.43 -18.58
CA ILE A 92 -0.55 8.62 -19.14
C ILE A 92 0.91 8.69 -18.69
N LEU A 93 1.17 8.48 -17.39
CA LEU A 93 2.52 8.53 -16.81
C LEU A 93 3.43 7.42 -17.35
N CYS A 94 2.90 6.25 -17.70
CA CYS A 94 3.66 5.18 -18.35
C CYS A 94 4.25 5.55 -19.73
N LYS A 95 3.82 6.68 -20.33
CA LYS A 95 4.49 7.25 -21.52
C LYS A 95 5.87 7.81 -21.19
N ASN A 96 6.08 8.27 -19.96
CA ASN A 96 7.40 8.64 -19.45
C ASN A 96 8.19 7.36 -19.14
N GLU A 97 9.41 7.28 -19.67
CA GLU A 97 10.27 6.09 -19.55
C GLU A 97 10.70 5.82 -18.11
N GLU A 98 11.08 6.85 -17.36
CA GLU A 98 11.51 6.71 -15.97
C GLU A 98 10.38 6.13 -15.11
N TYR A 99 9.18 6.72 -15.17
CA TYR A 99 8.03 6.23 -14.42
C TYR A 99 7.70 4.78 -14.79
N ARG A 100 7.73 4.44 -16.08
CA ARG A 100 7.45 3.08 -16.55
C ARG A 100 8.47 2.06 -16.01
N LEU A 101 9.76 2.38 -16.04
CA LEU A 101 10.83 1.51 -15.56
C LEU A 101 10.78 1.29 -14.03
N LEU A 102 10.40 2.31 -13.27
CA LEU A 102 10.19 2.17 -11.83
C LEU A 102 9.04 1.19 -11.55
N ASN A 103 7.92 1.33 -12.26
CA ASN A 103 6.73 0.49 -12.08
C ASN A 103 6.91 -0.95 -12.58
N SER A 104 7.76 -1.20 -13.59
CA SER A 104 8.03 -2.56 -14.08
C SER A 104 8.80 -3.43 -13.09
N ASN A 105 9.39 -2.82 -12.06
CA ASN A 105 10.16 -3.52 -11.05
C ASN A 105 9.37 -3.78 -9.76
N MET A 106 8.12 -3.32 -9.63
CA MET A 106 7.36 -3.41 -8.38
C MET A 106 6.15 -4.33 -8.52
N GLY A 107 6.08 -5.38 -7.69
CA GLY A 107 4.90 -6.24 -7.56
C GLY A 107 3.94 -5.74 -6.50
N GLY A 108 3.13 -6.64 -5.94
CA GLY A 108 2.37 -6.40 -4.72
C GLY A 108 3.18 -6.64 -3.44
N ILE A 109 2.47 -6.71 -2.32
CA ILE A 109 3.02 -7.07 -1.01
C ILE A 109 3.48 -8.53 -1.06
N PHE A 110 2.55 -9.46 -1.32
CA PHE A 110 2.81 -10.91 -1.31
C PHE A 110 2.72 -11.52 -2.71
N SER A 111 1.83 -10.99 -3.55
CA SER A 111 1.53 -11.45 -4.89
C SER A 111 2.00 -10.45 -5.96
N SER A 112 1.86 -10.80 -7.24
CA SER A 112 2.18 -9.90 -8.36
C SER A 112 1.20 -10.10 -9.50
N SER A 113 0.85 -9.01 -10.19
CA SER A 113 0.04 -8.99 -11.41
C SER A 113 0.79 -8.48 -12.65
N ASN A 114 2.04 -8.03 -12.52
CA ASN A 114 2.81 -7.38 -13.60
C ASN A 114 4.19 -8.02 -13.85
N GLN A 115 4.35 -9.33 -13.58
CA GLN A 115 5.59 -10.12 -13.71
C GLN A 115 6.74 -9.71 -12.77
N ALA A 116 6.68 -8.54 -12.13
CA ALA A 116 7.63 -8.12 -11.12
C ALA A 116 7.55 -9.00 -9.87
N SER A 117 8.65 -9.14 -9.13
CA SER A 117 8.63 -9.81 -7.83
C SER A 117 7.86 -8.97 -6.79
N SER A 118 7.03 -9.63 -5.98
CA SER A 118 6.42 -9.03 -4.78
C SER A 118 7.49 -8.61 -3.77
N LEU A 119 7.15 -7.67 -2.88
CA LEU A 119 8.06 -7.21 -1.84
C LEU A 119 8.64 -8.38 -1.05
N TRP A 120 7.79 -9.28 -0.55
CA TRP A 120 8.24 -10.42 0.26
C TRP A 120 9.14 -11.38 -0.50
N LYS A 121 8.86 -11.62 -1.79
CA LYS A 121 9.75 -12.43 -2.63
C LYS A 121 11.13 -11.79 -2.76
N LYS A 122 11.21 -10.46 -2.90
CA LYS A 122 12.48 -9.74 -2.94
C LYS A 122 13.22 -9.78 -1.60
N ILE A 123 12.51 -9.63 -0.47
CA ILE A 123 13.08 -9.74 0.88
C ILE A 123 13.68 -11.13 1.11
N ILE A 124 12.90 -12.18 0.87
CA ILE A 124 13.31 -13.57 1.10
C ILE A 124 14.54 -13.92 0.26
N LYS A 125 14.55 -13.51 -1.00
CA LYS A 125 15.67 -13.78 -1.92
C LYS A 125 16.86 -12.83 -1.74
N LYS A 126 16.77 -11.84 -0.85
CA LYS A 126 17.76 -10.74 -0.72
C LYS A 126 18.02 -10.02 -2.05
N GLU A 127 17.01 -9.98 -2.92
CA GLU A 127 17.03 -9.34 -4.24
C GLU A 127 16.65 -7.85 -4.18
N LEU A 128 16.40 -7.32 -2.98
CA LEU A 128 16.28 -5.88 -2.77
C LEU A 128 17.64 -5.25 -3.08
N LYS A 129 17.82 -4.86 -4.34
CA LYS A 129 18.85 -3.93 -4.72
C LYS A 129 18.54 -2.63 -4.01
N ILE A 130 19.22 -2.43 -2.89
CA ILE A 130 19.38 -1.13 -2.27
C ILE A 130 20.11 -0.31 -3.34
N CYS A 131 19.38 0.51 -4.11
CA CYS A 131 20.02 1.54 -4.93
C CYS A 131 20.88 2.46 -4.05
#